data_AF-A0A2K2FUR7-F1
#
_entry.id   AF-A0A2K2FUR7-F1
#
_cell.length_a   1.000
_cell.length_b   1.000
_cell.length_c   1.000
_cell.angle_alpha   90.00
_cell.angle_beta   90.00
_cell.angle_gamma   90.00
#
_symmetry.space_group_name_H-M   'P 1'
#
loop_
_entity.id
_entity.type
_entity.pdbx_description
1 polymer ?
#
loop_
_entity_poly.entity_id
_entity_poly.type
_entity_poly.pdbx_seq_one_letter_code
_entity_poly.pdbx_strand_id
1 'polypeptide(L)'
;MDLHEIGEWLKYAFPVIIAAIGGGLGFVMRENDKGNRIVFWRVMLNMASSGFVGLLVSLLCEAMKMDQLWTGFAAGVFGWLGANVSIRLLERVAYERLGISLRTNTAQRVEAAKAQEEERP
;
A
#
# COMPACT_ATOMS: atom_id res chain seq x y z
N MET A 1 -28.84 9.89 1.80
CA MET A 1 -27.76 9.47 0.89
C MET A 1 -28.42 9.33 -0.47
N ASP A 2 -28.22 10.32 -1.32
CA ASP A 2 -28.86 10.38 -2.64
C ASP A 2 -28.21 9.39 -3.61
N LEU A 3 -28.97 8.89 -4.59
CA LEU A 3 -28.48 7.95 -5.62
C LEU A 3 -27.25 8.49 -6.38
N HIS A 4 -27.07 9.81 -6.42
CA HIS A 4 -25.92 10.47 -7.03
C HIS A 4 -24.64 10.29 -6.21
N GLU A 5 -24.71 10.40 -4.88
CA GLU A 5 -23.56 10.14 -4.01
C GLU A 5 -23.13 8.67 -4.07
N ILE A 6 -24.10 7.75 -4.13
CA ILE A 6 -23.81 6.30 -4.21
C ILE A 6 -22.99 5.98 -5.48
N GLY A 7 -23.28 6.66 -6.60
CA GLY A 7 -22.54 6.52 -7.84
C GLY A 7 -21.10 7.05 -7.77
N GLU A 8 -20.87 8.15 -7.02
CA GLU A 8 -19.54 8.72 -6.79
C GLU A 8 -18.67 7.79 -5.94
N TRP A 9 -19.22 7.26 -4.85
CA TRP A 9 -18.51 6.28 -4.00
C TRP A 9 -18.21 4.96 -4.72
N LEU A 10 -19.07 4.57 -5.66
CA LEU A 10 -18.89 3.35 -6.46
C LEU A 10 -17.65 3.42 -7.37
N LYS A 11 -17.22 4.62 -7.78
CA LYS A 11 -16.00 4.82 -8.58
C LYS A 11 -14.75 4.33 -7.86
N TYR A 12 -14.72 4.43 -6.54
CA TYR A 12 -13.61 3.95 -5.71
C TYR A 12 -13.72 2.46 -5.36
N ALA A 13 -14.92 1.88 -5.47
CA ALA A 13 -15.13 0.47 -5.16
C ALA A 13 -14.37 -0.44 -6.13
N PHE A 14 -14.33 -0.10 -7.42
CA PHE A 14 -13.69 -0.92 -8.44
C PHE A 14 -12.16 -1.06 -8.22
N PRO A 15 -11.38 0.02 -8.05
CA PRO A 15 -9.96 -0.08 -7.72
C PRO A 15 -9.68 -0.82 -6.41
N VAL A 16 -10.53 -0.64 -5.40
CA VAL A 16 -10.42 -1.34 -4.10
C VAL A 16 -10.57 -2.84 -4.27
N ILE A 17 -11.56 -3.28 -5.05
CA ILE A 17 -11.77 -4.71 -5.32
C ILE A 17 -10.59 -5.30 -6.09
N ILE A 18 -10.10 -4.60 -7.12
CA ILE A 18 -8.91 -5.05 -7.88
C ILE A 18 -7.70 -5.18 -6.94
N ALA A 19 -7.45 -4.18 -6.09
CA ALA A 19 -6.33 -4.21 -5.17
C ALA A 19 -6.47 -5.34 -4.13
N ALA A 20 -7.67 -5.58 -3.62
CA ALA A 20 -7.95 -6.67 -2.68
C ALA A 20 -7.70 -8.04 -3.31
N ILE A 21 -8.17 -8.26 -4.54
CA ILE A 21 -7.93 -9.51 -5.29
C ILE A 21 -6.43 -9.66 -5.58
N GLY A 22 -5.78 -8.61 -6.07
CA GLY A 22 -4.34 -8.60 -6.35
C GLY A 22 -3.51 -8.94 -5.11
N GLY A 23 -3.88 -8.38 -3.95
CA GLY A 23 -3.20 -8.66 -2.68
C GLY A 23 -3.43 -10.07 -2.16
N GLY A 24 -4.65 -10.60 -2.31
CA GLY A 24 -4.96 -11.98 -1.97
C GLY A 24 -4.16 -12.97 -2.81
N LEU A 25 -4.20 -12.81 -4.14
CA LEU A 25 -3.47 -13.66 -5.08
C LEU A 25 -1.96 -13.55 -4.88
N GLY A 26 -1.44 -12.33 -4.80
CA GLY A 26 -0.01 -12.07 -4.56
C GLY A 26 0.47 -12.65 -3.23
N PHE A 27 -0.35 -12.60 -2.17
CA PHE A 27 -0.03 -13.25 -0.91
C PHE A 27 -0.03 -14.77 -1.02
N VAL A 28 -1.06 -15.37 -1.63
CA VAL A 28 -1.15 -16.82 -1.82
C VAL A 28 0.04 -17.34 -2.62
N MET A 29 0.41 -16.67 -3.72
CA MET A 29 1.58 -17.06 -4.52
C MET A 29 2.88 -16.97 -3.71
N ARG A 30 3.11 -15.86 -2.99
CA ARG A 30 4.30 -15.71 -2.14
C ARG A 30 4.40 -16.75 -1.05
N GLU A 31 3.28 -17.16 -0.44
CA GLU A 31 3.31 -18.18 0.61
C GLU A 31 3.43 -19.59 0.04
N ASN A 32 2.86 -19.84 -1.14
CA ASN A 32 3.07 -21.08 -1.88
C ASN A 32 4.53 -21.25 -2.30
N ASP A 33 5.17 -20.21 -2.84
CA ASP A 33 6.59 -20.22 -3.24
C ASP A 33 7.53 -20.47 -2.06
N LYS A 34 7.15 -20.04 -0.85
CA LYS A 34 7.90 -20.29 0.40
C LYS A 34 7.62 -21.66 1.01
N GLY A 35 6.68 -22.44 0.47
CA GLY A 35 6.24 -23.71 1.04
C GLY A 35 5.47 -23.58 2.37
N ASN A 36 4.96 -22.39 2.68
CA ASN A 36 4.21 -22.15 3.92
C ASN A 36 2.77 -22.63 3.80
N ARG A 37 2.16 -23.03 4.93
CA ARG A 37 0.73 -23.33 4.95
C ARG A 37 -0.09 -22.07 4.72
N ILE A 38 -0.99 -22.14 3.74
CA ILE A 38 -1.96 -21.07 3.45
C ILE A 38 -3.00 -21.05 4.57
N VAL A 39 -2.92 -20.04 5.43
CA VAL A 39 -3.93 -19.80 6.47
C VAL A 39 -4.97 -18.83 5.92
N PHE A 40 -6.20 -19.30 5.73
CA PHE A 40 -7.30 -18.51 5.15
C PHE A 40 -7.48 -17.14 5.82
N TRP A 41 -7.41 -17.09 7.17
CA TRP A 41 -7.50 -15.84 7.92
C TRP A 41 -6.43 -14.81 7.53
N ARG A 42 -5.19 -15.27 7.28
CA ARG A 42 -4.10 -14.39 6.84
C ARG A 42 -4.33 -13.88 5.42
N VAL A 43 -4.88 -14.71 4.54
CA VAL A 43 -5.28 -14.30 3.18
C VAL A 43 -6.33 -13.20 3.25
N MET A 44 -7.38 -13.37 4.08
CA MET A 44 -8.44 -12.37 4.26
C MET A 44 -7.90 -11.04 4.79
N LEU A 45 -7.03 -11.07 5.81
CA LEU A 45 -6.37 -9.86 6.32
C LEU A 45 -5.51 -9.19 5.25
N ASN A 46 -4.84 -9.96 4.40
CA ASN A 46 -4.04 -9.41 3.30
C ASN A 46 -4.90 -8.80 2.20
N MET A 47 -6.02 -9.43 1.87
CA MET A 47 -7.01 -8.88 0.93
C MET A 47 -7.61 -7.57 1.46
N ALA A 48 -8.01 -7.53 2.73
CA ALA A 48 -8.57 -6.34 3.35
C ALA A 48 -7.55 -5.17 3.39
N SER A 49 -6.32 -5.45 3.83
CA SER A 49 -5.25 -4.44 3.86
C SER A 49 -4.85 -3.96 2.48
N SER A 50 -4.82 -4.85 1.48
CA SER A 50 -4.52 -4.47 0.09
C SER A 50 -5.67 -3.68 -0.56
N GLY A 51 -6.93 -3.99 -0.22
CA GLY A 51 -8.08 -3.18 -0.60
C GLY A 51 -8.01 -1.77 -0.02
N PHE A 52 -7.63 -1.64 1.25
CA PHE A 52 -7.39 -0.33 1.87
C PHE A 52 -6.29 0.46 1.14
N VAL A 53 -5.20 -0.18 0.76
CA VAL A 53 -4.16 0.45 -0.08
C VAL A 53 -4.72 0.89 -1.44
N GLY A 54 -5.56 0.07 -2.08
CA GLY A 54 -6.23 0.44 -3.34
C GLY A 54 -7.08 1.71 -3.21
N LEU A 55 -7.75 1.90 -2.07
CA LEU A 55 -8.48 3.13 -1.77
C LEU A 55 -7.52 4.32 -1.68
N LEU A 56 -6.43 4.20 -0.93
CA LEU A 56 -5.43 5.27 -0.77
C LEU A 56 -4.79 5.67 -2.11
N VAL A 57 -4.46 4.68 -2.95
CA VAL A 57 -3.94 4.92 -4.29
C VAL A 57 -4.96 5.65 -5.14
N SER A 58 -6.24 5.31 -5.01
CA SER A 58 -7.31 5.97 -5.77
C SER A 58 -7.47 7.44 -5.39
N LEU A 59 -7.47 7.73 -4.09
CA LEU A 59 -7.48 9.11 -3.58
C LEU A 59 -6.23 9.89 -4.03
N LEU A 60 -5.06 9.24 -4.03
CA LEU A 60 -3.82 9.86 -4.50
C LEU A 60 -3.87 10.16 -6.01
N CYS A 61 -4.32 9.22 -6.83
CA CYS A 61 -4.47 9.40 -8.27
C CYS A 61 -5.46 10.52 -8.59
N GLU A 62 -6.58 10.60 -7.86
CA GLU A 62 -7.54 11.70 -8.01
C GLU A 62 -6.94 13.06 -7.63
N ALA A 63 -6.18 13.13 -6.53
CA ALA A 63 -5.46 14.35 -6.15
C ALA A 63 -4.43 14.79 -7.21
N MET A 64 -3.90 13.83 -7.99
CA MET A 64 -3.01 14.09 -9.13
C MET A 64 -3.75 14.32 -10.45
N LYS A 65 -5.08 14.31 -10.46
CA LYS A 65 -5.93 14.41 -11.66
C LYS A 65 -5.59 13.35 -12.72
N MET A 66 -5.24 12.14 -12.28
CA MET A 66 -4.98 11.01 -13.19
C MET A 66 -6.28 10.41 -13.72
N ASP A 67 -6.19 9.79 -14.89
CA ASP A 67 -7.29 9.08 -15.53
C ASP A 67 -7.71 7.82 -14.75
N GLN A 68 -9.00 7.47 -14.81
CA GLN A 68 -9.58 6.35 -14.07
C GLN A 68 -8.99 4.99 -14.46
N LEU A 69 -8.61 4.79 -15.73
CA LEU A 69 -7.95 3.55 -16.15
C LEU A 69 -6.58 3.40 -15.49
N TRP A 70 -5.83 4.51 -15.37
CA TRP A 70 -4.54 4.54 -14.69
C TRP A 70 -4.68 4.28 -13.19
N THR A 71 -5.73 4.82 -12.56
CA THR A 71 -6.04 4.56 -11.15
C THR A 71 -6.26 3.08 -10.88
N GLY A 72 -7.08 2.41 -11.71
CA GLY A 72 -7.33 0.97 -11.60
C GLY A 72 -6.06 0.14 -11.80
N PHE A 73 -5.24 0.50 -12.79
CA PHE A 73 -3.94 -0.13 -13.03
C PHE A 73 -3.00 0.02 -11.83
N ALA A 74 -2.83 1.24 -11.31
CA ALA A 74 -1.98 1.50 -10.15
C ALA A 74 -2.47 0.73 -8.92
N ALA A 75 -3.77 0.81 -8.61
CA ALA A 75 -4.36 0.08 -7.48
C ALA A 75 -4.13 -1.43 -7.57
N GLY A 76 -4.23 -2.02 -8.78
CA GLY A 76 -3.91 -3.42 -9.00
C GLY A 76 -2.44 -3.76 -8.76
N VAL A 77 -1.51 -2.94 -9.24
CA VAL A 77 -0.06 -3.13 -9.00
C VAL A 77 0.27 -3.03 -7.51
N PHE A 78 -0.22 -1.99 -6.82
CA PHE A 78 0.00 -1.81 -5.39
C PHE A 78 -0.69 -2.90 -4.56
N GLY A 79 -1.87 -3.37 -4.98
CA GLY A 79 -2.53 -4.54 -4.40
C GLY A 79 -1.67 -5.78 -4.54
N TRP A 80 -1.18 -6.07 -5.76
CA TRP A 80 -0.30 -7.20 -6.01
C TRP A 80 0.94 -7.19 -5.13
N LEU A 81 1.67 -6.06 -5.06
CA LEU A 81 2.85 -5.88 -4.21
C LEU A 81 2.58 -6.16 -2.72
N GLY A 82 1.33 -6.00 -2.30
CA GLY A 82 0.87 -6.25 -0.94
C GLY A 82 0.97 -5.01 -0.06
N ALA A 83 0.08 -4.94 0.93
CA ALA A 83 -0.15 -3.73 1.71
C ALA A 83 1.11 -3.16 2.38
N ASN A 84 1.98 -4.01 2.92
CA ASN A 84 3.18 -3.60 3.64
C ASN A 84 4.23 -2.88 2.77
N VAL A 85 4.38 -3.27 1.51
CA VAL A 85 5.33 -2.62 0.59
C VAL A 85 4.71 -1.32 0.10
N SER A 86 3.45 -1.38 -0.27
CA SER A 86 2.70 -0.27 -0.84
C SER A 86 2.53 0.89 0.14
N ILE A 87 2.25 0.62 1.42
CA ILE A 87 2.11 1.67 2.43
C ILE A 87 3.41 2.44 2.64
N ARG A 88 4.57 1.78 2.60
CA ARG A 88 5.88 2.45 2.73
C ARG A 88 6.18 3.37 1.56
N LEU A 89 5.67 3.05 0.37
CA LEU A 89 5.78 3.92 -0.80
C LEU A 89 4.84 5.12 -0.69
N LEU A 90 3.60 4.89 -0.26
CA LEU A 90 2.61 5.94 -0.02
C LEU A 90 3.04 6.89 1.11
N GLU A 91 3.65 6.37 2.17
CA GLU A 91 4.22 7.16 3.26
C GLU A 91 5.23 8.18 2.75
N ARG A 92 6.13 7.78 1.83
CA ARG A 92 7.11 8.72 1.23
C ARG A 92 6.40 9.87 0.51
N VAL A 93 5.38 9.56 -0.27
CA VAL A 93 4.58 10.57 -0.98
C VAL A 93 3.87 11.50 0.01
N ALA A 94 3.27 10.94 1.07
CA ALA A 94 2.61 11.72 2.11
C ALA A 94 3.59 12.64 2.84
N TYR A 95 4.77 12.14 3.22
CA TYR A 95 5.80 12.93 3.88
C TYR A 95 6.34 14.06 3.00
N GLU A 96 6.58 13.80 1.72
CA GLU A 96 6.96 14.83 0.75
C GLU A 96 5.88 15.91 0.63
N ARG A 97 4.60 15.53 0.57
CA ARG A 97 3.48 16.47 0.51
C ARG A 97 3.28 17.26 1.80
N LEU A 98 3.58 16.67 2.96
CA LEU A 98 3.51 17.32 4.27
C LEU A 98 4.76 18.15 4.60
N GLY A 99 5.78 18.16 3.73
CA GLY A 99 7.04 18.86 3.99
C GLY A 99 7.87 18.26 5.13
N ILE A 100 7.56 17.04 5.55
CA ILE A 100 8.27 16.33 6.62
C ILE A 100 9.43 15.59 5.97
N SER A 101 10.65 16.12 6.08
CA SER A 101 11.81 15.45 5.51
C SER A 101 12.13 14.16 6.26
N LEU A 102 11.91 13.01 5.63
CA LEU A 102 12.32 11.66 6.08
C LEU A 102 13.84 11.55 6.38
N ARG A 103 14.63 12.54 5.94
CA ARG A 103 16.07 12.68 6.20
C ARG A 103 16.42 12.60 7.68
N THR A 104 15.56 13.12 8.57
CA THR A 104 15.81 13.07 10.02
C THR A 104 15.82 11.64 10.54
N ASN A 105 14.95 10.76 10.03
CA ASN A 105 14.89 9.37 10.49
C ASN A 105 16.03 8.51 9.92
N THR A 106 16.43 8.74 8.67
CA THR A 106 17.58 8.02 8.08
C THR A 106 18.90 8.50 8.69
N ALA A 107 19.06 9.81 8.94
CA ALA A 107 20.20 10.35 9.67
C ALA A 107 20.30 9.74 11.08
N GLN A 108 19.18 9.71 11.83
CA GLN A 108 19.14 9.10 13.16
C GLN A 108 19.46 7.59 13.14
N ARG A 109 18.99 6.83 12.14
CA ARG A 109 19.31 5.40 12.03
C ARG A 109 20.77 5.15 11.64
N VAL A 110 21.36 6.01 10.83
CA VAL A 110 22.77 5.94 10.45
C VAL A 110 23.65 6.36 11.63
N GLU A 111 23.27 7.39 12.39
CA GLU A 111 23.96 7.79 13.62
C GLU A 111 23.85 6.72 14.71
N ALA A 112 22.67 6.13 14.92
CA ALA A 112 22.49 5.03 15.87
C ALA A 112 23.27 3.77 15.45
N ALA A 113 23.35 3.46 14.15
CA ALA A 113 24.16 2.35 13.66
C ALA A 113 25.67 2.60 13.82
N LYS A 114 26.12 3.84 13.61
CA LYS A 114 27.53 4.24 13.84
C LYS A 114 27.91 4.18 15.32
N ALA A 115 27.04 4.66 16.21
CA ALA A 115 27.26 4.55 17.66
C ALA A 115 27.38 3.09 18.12
N GLN A 116 26.61 2.18 17.53
CA GLN A 116 26.71 0.74 17.80
C GLN A 116 27.94 0.05 17.18
N GLU A 117 28.58 0.64 16.18
CA GLU A 117 29.87 0.17 15.65
C GLU A 117 31.05 0.68 16.47
N GLU A 118 30.95 1.89 17.04
CA GLU A 118 32.00 2.50 17.86
C GLU A 118 32.04 1.92 19.29
N GLU A 119 30.92 1.42 19.82
CA GLU A 119 30.84 0.71 21.12
C GLU A 119 31.17 -0.81 21.04
N ARG A 120 31.52 -1.33 19.85
CA ARG A 120 31.89 -2.75 19.68
C ARG A 120 33.40 -2.92 19.93
N PRO A 121 33.83 -3.60 21.01
CA PRO A 121 35.24 -3.78 21.37
C PRO A 121 36.01 -4.66 20.39
#